data_AF-A0A925RX03-F1
#
_entry.id   AF-A0A925RX03-F1
#
_cell.length_a   1.000
_cell.length_b   1.000
_cell.length_c   1.000
_cell.angle_alpha   90.00
_cell.angle_beta   90.00
_cell.angle_gamma   90.00
#
_symmetry.space_group_name_H-M   'P 1'
#
loop_
_entity.id
_entity.type
_entity.pdbx_description
1 polymer ?
#
loop_
_entity_poly.entity_id
_entity_poly.type
_entity_poly.pdbx_seq_one_letter_code
_entity_poly.pdbx_strand_id
1 'polypeptide(L)' 'MNNALTWFEIPALDLDRAAAFYGQVIGQQLSREQMGPTEMAVFPFDRQAGIGGCLQT' A
#
# COMPACT_ATOMS: atom_id res chain seq x y z
N MET A 1 -19.93 -4.56 7.11
CA MET A 1 -18.69 -3.90 7.60
C MET A 1 -18.24 -4.64 8.85
N ASN A 2 -17.25 -5.53 8.75
CA ASN A 2 -16.83 -6.43 9.84
C ASN A 2 -15.31 -6.43 10.08
N ASN A 3 -14.58 -5.47 9.50
CA ASN A 3 -13.13 -5.41 9.58
C ASN A 3 -12.73 -4.26 10.51
N ALA A 4 -12.01 -4.59 11.58
CA ALA A 4 -11.48 -3.60 12.54
C ALA A 4 -10.35 -2.74 11.96
N LEU A 5 -9.73 -3.23 10.87
CA LEU A 5 -8.65 -2.55 10.15
C LEU A 5 -9.06 -2.46 8.68
N THR A 6 -9.40 -1.25 8.23
CA THR A 6 -9.87 -0.98 6.86
C THR A 6 -8.77 -0.36 6.00
N TRP A 7 -7.80 0.29 6.63
CA TRP A 7 -6.67 0.92 5.98
C TRP A 7 -5.45 0.89 6.90
N PHE A 8 -4.29 0.51 6.37
CA PHE A 8 -3.02 0.59 7.08
C PHE A 8 -1.99 1.36 6.27
N GLU A 9 -1.04 1.97 6.97
CA GLU A 9 0.04 2.72 6.33
C GLU A 9 1.37 2.29 6.95
N ILE A 10 2.33 1.96 6.08
CA ILE A 10 3.68 1.54 6.50
C ILE A 10 4.65 2.63 6.07
N PRO A 11 5.30 3.33 7.02
CA PRO A 11 6.36 4.28 6.70
C PRO A 11 7.56 3.56 6.07
N ALA A 12 8.07 4.09 4.97
CA ALA A 12 9.23 3.58 4.26
C ALA A 12 10.19 4.73 3.95
N LEU A 13 11.45 4.59 4.33
CA LEU A 13 12.49 5.59 4.00
C LEU A 13 12.75 5.70 2.49
N ASP A 14 12.47 4.63 1.75
CA ASP A 14 12.65 4.51 0.31
C ASP A 14 11.47 3.73 -0.25
N LEU A 15 10.59 4.44 -0.97
CA LEU A 15 9.35 3.89 -1.47
C LEU A 15 9.56 2.89 -2.59
N ASP A 16 10.58 3.08 -3.43
CA ASP A 16 10.89 2.18 -4.55
C ASP A 16 11.40 0.84 -4.05
N ARG A 17 12.35 0.88 -3.11
CA ARG A 17 12.89 -0.32 -2.48
C ARG A 17 11.81 -1.06 -1.70
N ALA A 18 10.97 -0.32 -0.96
CA ALA A 18 9.90 -0.93 -0.18
C ALA A 18 8.82 -1.55 -1.08
N ALA A 19 8.39 -0.86 -2.14
CA ALA A 19 7.41 -1.40 -3.09
C ALA A 19 7.94 -2.66 -3.80
N ALA A 20 9.22 -2.68 -4.19
CA ALA A 20 9.84 -3.87 -4.76
C ALA A 20 9.88 -5.03 -3.74
N PHE A 21 10.30 -4.77 -2.50
CA PHE A 21 10.35 -5.78 -1.44
C PHE A 21 8.97 -6.37 -1.14
N TYR A 22 7.99 -5.52 -0.77
CA TYR A 22 6.65 -5.98 -0.43
C TYR A 22 5.97 -6.64 -1.63
N GLY A 23 6.21 -6.15 -2.84
CA GLY A 23 5.65 -6.75 -4.03
C GLY A 23 6.16 -8.17 -4.30
N GLN A 24 7.44 -8.43 -4.03
CA GLN A 24 7.99 -9.79 -4.06
C GLN A 24 7.41 -10.67 -2.95
N VAL A 25 7.27 -10.14 -1.73
CA VAL A 25 6.75 -10.89 -0.57
C VAL A 25 5.30 -11.35 -0.79
N ILE A 26 4.45 -10.49 -1.35
CA ILE A 26 3.03 -10.79 -1.58
C ILE A 26 2.75 -11.38 -2.97
N GLY A 27 3.77 -11.47 -3.83
CA GLY A 27 3.64 -11.97 -5.20
C GLY A 27 2.82 -11.08 -6.14
N GLN A 28 2.65 -9.80 -5.79
CA GLN A 28 1.88 -8.83 -6.59
C GLN A 28 2.54 -7.46 -6.54
N GLN A 29 2.48 -6.69 -7.63
CA GLN A 29 3.02 -5.33 -7.65
C GLN A 29 2.12 -4.36 -6.89
N LEU A 30 2.74 -3.39 -6.21
CA LEU A 30 2.02 -2.27 -5.59
C LEU A 30 1.80 -1.16 -6.63
N SER A 31 0.63 -0.52 -6.58
CA SER A 31 0.29 0.60 -7.47
C SER A 31 0.90 1.90 -6.94
N ARG A 32 1.63 2.62 -7.79
CA ARG A 32 2.11 3.96 -7.45
C ARG A 32 0.98 4.96 -7.58
N GLU A 33 0.66 5.63 -6.49
CA GLU A 33 -0.37 6.66 -6.45
C GLU A 33 0.18 7.94 -5.85
N GLN A 34 -0.22 9.08 -6.42
CA GLN A 34 0.16 10.39 -5.94
C GLN A 34 -1.01 10.98 -5.14
N MET A 35 -0.83 11.13 -3.84
CA MET A 35 -1.81 11.70 -2.93
C MET A 35 -1.37 13.12 -2.55
N GLY A 36 -1.72 14.10 -3.38
CA GLY A 36 -1.28 15.48 -3.21
C GLY A 36 0.24 15.61 -3.39
N PRO A 37 0.99 16.17 -2.42
CA PRO A 37 2.45 16.29 -2.51
C PRO A 37 3.19 14.98 -2.22
N THR A 38 2.49 13.96 -1.72
CA THR A 38 3.09 12.70 -1.25
C THR A 38 2.92 11.60 -2.28
N GLU A 39 3.99 10.86 -2.55
CA GLU A 39 3.93 9.64 -3.34
C GLU A 39 3.73 8.43 -2.42
N MET A 40 2.87 7.49 -2.82
CA MET A 40 2.58 6.28 -2.08
C MET A 40 2.57 5.05 -2.99
N ALA A 41 2.81 3.88 -2.40
CA ALA A 41 2.64 2.60 -3.08
C ALA A 41 1.51 1.81 -2.41
N VAL A 42 0.39 1.65 -3.11
CA VAL A 42 -0.84 1.04 -2.58
C VAL A 42 -0.80 -0.47 -2.80
N PHE A 43 -1.08 -1.23 -1.74
CA PHE A 43 -1.22 -2.68 -1.82
C PHE A 43 -2.44 -3.07 -2.66
N PRO A 44 -2.40 -4.17 -3.43
CA PRO A 44 -3.59 -4.69 -4.09
C PRO A 44 -4.70 -4.92 -3.08
N PHE A 45 -5.87 -4.34 -3.33
CA PHE A 45 -7.00 -4.44 -2.43
C PHE A 45 -8.32 -4.58 -3.17
N ASP A 46 -9.24 -5.35 -2.59
CA ASP A 46 -10.62 -5.41 -3.04
C ASP A 46 -11.42 -4.27 -2.40
N ARG A 47 -11.89 -3.35 -3.26
CA ARG A 47 -12.73 -2.21 -2.85
C ARG A 47 -14.02 -2.62 -2.15
N GLN A 48 -14.54 -3.83 -2.41
CA GLN A 48 -15.74 -4.35 -1.75
C GLN A 48 -15.42 -4.98 -0.38
N ALA A 49 -14.24 -5.58 -0.22
CA ALA A 49 -13.78 -6.15 1.05
C ALA A 49 -13.36 -5.07 2.07
N GLY A 50 -12.94 -3.90 1.59
CA GLY A 50 -12.70 -2.71 2.43
C GLY A 50 -11.47 -2.82 3.33
N ILE A 51 -10.51 -3.68 3.00
CA ILE A 51 -9.18 -3.74 3.64
C ILE A 51 -8.16 -3.33 2.58
N GLY A 52 -7.46 -2.23 2.81
CA GLY A 52 -6.36 -1.79 1.95
C GLY A 52 -5.21 -1.23 2.78
N GLY A 53 -4.19 -0.75 2.09
CA GLY A 53 -3.11 -0.02 2.74
C GLY A 53 -2.08 0.49 1.75
N CYS A 54 -1.16 1.30 2.23
CA CYS A 54 -0.09 1.86 1.42
C CYS A 54 1.26 1.89 2.14
N LEU A 55 2.31 2.02 1.34
CA LEU A 55 3.63 2.48 1.75
C LEU A 55 3.69 4.00 1.52
N GLN A 56 4.26 4.74 2.46
CA GLN A 56 4.47 6.19 2.33
C GLN A 56 5.83 6.60 2.92
N THR A 57 6.44 7.64 2.38
CA THR A 57 7.68 8.26 2.89
C THR A 57 7.41 9.39 3.86
#